data_AF-A0A2T5JMS8-F1
#
_entry.id   AF-A0A2T5JMS8-F1
#
_cell.length_a   1.000
_cell.length_b   1.000
_cell.length_c   1.000
_cell.angle_alpha   90.00
_cell.angle_beta   90.00
_cell.angle_gamma   90.00
#
_symmetry.space_group_name_H-M   'P 1'
#
loop_
_entity.id
_entity.type
_entity.pdbx_description
1 polymer ?
#
loop_
_entity_poly.entity_id
_entity_poly.type
_entity_poly.pdbx_seq_one_letter_code
_entity_poly.pdbx_strand_id
1 'polypeptide(L)'
;MNEMSKLVASEANCMGVTYFIRVEMRGLIAFGLVILGLLLGGDREARAALLVGLTTSNHLLTFNSATPGVISHNVAITGLQLNEEIVSIDRRPANGLIYGVGSTNHLYTIDMISGMASPVGNAFAVALSGTKFSVDFNPEYDRLRLVSNTSQNQRIDPDSGAVVDFDPATLGVQSDANLAFAAGDPNAGSAPHIVAKAYNNNFSGADETTMYDIDSVLDILVFQGGHPGSGIGTPGGSPLNPNLGVLTTIGALGFDTSELAELEITANNVAFAVLTAPGSLFSDLVTIDLASGNATSIGAIGGGQTLRGLTSLATVPEPSTLALLGLGVFGFAMRRRRILSHIVINAFR
;
A
#
# COMPACT_ATOMS: atom_id res chain seq x y z
N MET A 1 11.43 64.30 -57.60
CA MET A 1 12.29 64.56 -58.78
C MET A 1 12.75 63.22 -59.31
N ASN A 2 12.37 62.95 -60.57
CA ASN A 2 12.82 61.92 -61.52
C ASN A 2 12.71 60.45 -61.09
N GLU A 3 11.82 59.61 -61.63
CA GLU A 3 11.59 59.23 -63.05
C GLU A 3 12.86 58.73 -63.78
N MET A 4 12.90 57.40 -63.95
CA MET A 4 13.04 56.68 -65.23
C MET A 4 14.28 56.86 -66.13
N SER A 5 14.96 55.72 -66.38
CA SER A 5 15.59 55.38 -67.67
C SER A 5 15.86 53.86 -67.72
N LYS A 6 15.06 53.05 -68.43
CA LYS A 6 15.09 52.70 -69.88
C LYS A 6 16.33 51.92 -70.34
N LEU A 7 16.11 50.69 -70.85
CA LEU A 7 16.67 50.04 -72.07
C LEU A 7 16.40 48.51 -72.00
N VAL A 8 15.39 47.97 -72.68
CA VAL A 8 15.28 47.56 -74.11
C VAL A 8 15.90 46.19 -74.43
N ALA A 9 15.00 45.23 -74.65
CA ALA A 9 14.90 44.17 -75.67
C ALA A 9 16.09 43.24 -75.99
N SER A 10 15.85 41.93 -75.86
CA SER A 10 15.79 41.04 -77.03
C SER A 10 14.91 39.81 -76.71
N GLU A 11 13.92 39.57 -77.57
CA GLU A 11 13.07 38.38 -77.57
C GLU A 11 13.82 37.19 -78.20
N ALA A 12 13.67 36.01 -77.61
CA ALA A 12 13.74 34.75 -78.33
C ALA A 12 12.73 33.76 -77.71
N ASN A 13 11.69 33.54 -78.50
CA ASN A 13 10.56 32.62 -78.38
C ASN A 13 10.92 31.22 -77.84
N CYS A 14 10.20 30.71 -76.84
CA CYS A 14 9.64 29.34 -76.87
C CYS A 14 8.68 29.07 -75.68
N MET A 15 7.40 28.89 -76.02
CA MET A 15 6.37 28.04 -75.38
C MET A 15 6.15 28.12 -73.85
N GLY A 16 4.96 28.62 -73.47
CA GLY A 16 4.52 28.73 -72.09
C GLY A 16 4.10 27.41 -71.43
N VAL A 17 4.35 27.33 -70.12
CA VAL A 17 3.59 26.50 -69.16
C VAL A 17 3.58 27.22 -67.81
N THR A 18 2.41 27.20 -67.18
CA THR A 18 1.95 27.84 -65.94
C THR A 18 2.83 27.57 -64.70
N TYR A 19 3.06 28.61 -63.88
CA TYR A 19 3.78 28.55 -62.60
C TYR A 19 2.98 27.87 -61.48
N PHE A 20 3.59 26.92 -60.76
CA PHE A 20 3.23 26.55 -59.38
C PHE A 20 4.39 26.95 -58.46
N ILE A 21 4.08 27.71 -57.40
CA ILE A 21 5.05 28.20 -56.41
C ILE A 21 5.51 27.03 -55.51
N ARG A 22 6.82 26.77 -55.51
CA ARG A 22 7.55 25.98 -54.49
C ARG A 22 8.27 26.98 -53.57
N VAL A 23 8.08 26.85 -52.25
CA VAL A 23 8.96 27.47 -51.25
C VAL A 23 9.71 26.35 -50.55
N GLU A 24 11.03 26.29 -50.76
CA GLU A 24 11.96 25.46 -49.99
C GLU A 24 12.84 26.32 -49.06
N MET A 25 13.17 25.71 -47.91
CA MET A 25 13.93 26.19 -46.75
C MET A 25 15.38 26.63 -47.01
N ARG A 26 15.94 27.46 -46.10
CA ARG A 26 17.12 27.14 -45.22
C ARG A 26 17.66 28.35 -44.43
N GLY A 27 17.68 28.27 -43.08
CA GLY A 27 18.87 28.42 -42.19
C GLY A 27 19.01 29.83 -41.58
N LEU A 28 19.42 30.14 -40.34
CA LEU A 28 20.21 29.47 -39.28
C LEU A 28 19.91 30.10 -37.88
N ILE A 29 19.86 29.26 -36.84
CA ILE A 29 20.45 29.39 -35.47
C ILE A 29 20.29 30.67 -34.63
N ALA A 30 19.58 30.54 -33.50
CA ALA A 30 20.00 31.08 -32.19
C ALA A 30 19.45 30.20 -31.05
N PHE A 31 20.35 29.52 -30.35
CA PHE A 31 20.12 28.76 -29.12
C PHE A 31 20.15 29.72 -27.92
N GLY A 32 19.15 29.65 -27.04
CA GLY A 32 19.08 30.45 -25.82
C GLY A 32 18.16 29.80 -24.79
N LEU A 33 18.72 28.87 -24.03
CA LEU A 33 18.14 28.16 -22.89
C LEU A 33 18.07 29.08 -21.66
N VAL A 34 16.88 29.35 -21.13
CA VAL A 34 16.64 29.51 -19.68
C VAL A 34 15.18 29.13 -19.39
N ILE A 35 14.93 27.90 -18.95
CA ILE A 35 13.88 27.63 -17.96
C ILE A 35 14.58 26.90 -16.81
N LEU A 36 14.80 27.67 -15.75
CA LEU A 36 15.33 27.26 -14.46
C LEU A 36 14.35 26.30 -13.81
N GLY A 37 14.86 25.16 -13.35
CA GLY A 37 14.07 24.09 -12.76
C GLY A 37 13.47 24.46 -11.41
N LEU A 38 12.28 23.92 -11.17
CA LEU A 38 11.86 23.41 -9.87
C LEU A 38 11.55 21.92 -10.08
N LEU A 39 12.54 21.07 -9.86
CA LEU A 39 12.36 19.64 -9.61
C LEU A 39 12.51 19.48 -8.10
N LEU A 40 11.40 19.55 -7.36
CA LEU A 40 11.28 19.00 -6.01
C LEU A 40 9.80 18.70 -5.76
N GLY A 41 9.51 17.43 -5.43
CA GLY A 41 8.17 16.96 -5.12
C GLY A 41 7.51 16.24 -6.31
N GLY A 42 7.94 15.01 -6.59
CA GLY A 42 6.99 14.06 -7.13
C GLY A 42 5.98 13.80 -6.02
N ASP A 43 4.89 14.57 -5.97
CA ASP A 43 3.74 14.19 -5.17
C ASP A 43 3.29 12.84 -5.70
N ARG A 44 3.68 11.77 -5.00
CA ARG A 44 3.00 10.49 -5.12
C ARG A 44 1.58 10.82 -4.67
N GLU A 45 0.68 11.09 -5.62
CA GLU A 45 -0.74 11.21 -5.32
C GLU A 45 -1.09 10.05 -4.40
N ALA A 46 -1.48 10.37 -3.15
CA ALA A 46 -1.95 9.38 -2.22
C ALA A 46 -3.16 8.73 -2.88
N ARG A 47 -2.94 7.57 -3.50
CA ARG A 47 -4.01 6.83 -4.16
C ARG A 47 -4.96 6.40 -3.06
N ALA A 48 -6.20 6.86 -3.17
CA ALA A 48 -7.26 6.47 -2.27
C ALA A 48 -7.35 4.93 -2.21
N ALA A 49 -7.05 4.38 -1.04
CA ALA A 49 -7.30 2.99 -0.67
C ALA A 49 -8.64 2.89 0.09
N LEU A 50 -9.33 1.77 -0.11
CA LEU A 50 -10.45 1.34 0.72
C LEU A 50 -9.90 0.53 1.89
N LEU A 51 -10.12 1.03 3.10
CA LEU A 51 -9.55 0.46 4.33
C LEU A 51 -10.66 -0.16 5.18
N VAL A 52 -10.29 -1.21 5.91
CA VAL A 52 -11.12 -1.83 6.94
C VAL A 52 -10.44 -1.66 8.29
N GLY A 53 -11.14 -1.05 9.23
CA GLY A 53 -10.66 -0.83 10.59
C GLY A 53 -11.41 -1.70 11.60
N LEU A 54 -10.69 -2.23 12.60
CA LEU A 54 -11.28 -2.89 13.76
C LEU A 54 -11.37 -1.88 14.91
N THR A 55 -12.57 -1.67 15.44
CA THR A 55 -12.81 -0.78 16.59
C THR A 55 -12.55 -1.50 17.91
N THR A 56 -12.30 -0.71 18.96
CA THR A 56 -12.22 -1.23 20.34
C THR A 56 -13.54 -1.78 20.88
N SER A 57 -14.67 -1.49 20.23
CA SER A 57 -15.98 -2.09 20.51
C SER A 57 -16.28 -3.35 19.70
N ASN A 58 -15.29 -3.92 18.99
CA ASN A 58 -15.39 -5.15 18.21
C ASN A 58 -16.30 -5.07 16.97
N HIS A 59 -16.25 -3.93 16.27
CA HIS A 59 -16.88 -3.72 14.96
C HIS A 59 -15.83 -3.59 13.86
N LEU A 60 -16.16 -4.02 12.64
CA LEU A 60 -15.46 -3.68 11.41
C LEU A 60 -16.07 -2.41 10.80
N LEU A 61 -15.21 -1.42 10.53
CA LEU A 61 -15.55 -0.22 9.79
C LEU A 61 -14.91 -0.26 8.40
N THR A 62 -15.64 0.13 7.37
CA THR A 62 -15.07 0.37 6.04
C THR A 62 -15.09 1.85 5.73
N PHE A 63 -13.97 2.40 5.24
CA PHE A 63 -13.85 3.81 4.89
C PHE A 63 -12.80 4.03 3.80
N ASN A 64 -12.92 5.15 3.08
CA ASN A 64 -11.96 5.54 2.07
C ASN A 64 -10.87 6.42 2.71
N SER A 65 -9.60 6.10 2.47
CA SER A 65 -8.46 6.87 2.98
C SER A 65 -8.43 8.34 2.53
N ALA A 66 -9.06 8.71 1.41
CA ALA A 66 -9.18 10.12 1.01
C ALA A 66 -10.25 10.89 1.80
N THR A 67 -11.17 10.18 2.45
CA THR A 67 -12.26 10.75 3.26
C THR A 67 -12.48 9.92 4.54
N PRO A 68 -11.48 9.82 5.45
CA PRO A 68 -11.53 8.90 6.59
C PRO A 68 -12.65 9.21 7.59
N GLY A 69 -13.16 10.44 7.60
CA GLY A 69 -14.31 10.84 8.41
C GLY A 69 -15.65 10.23 7.97
N VAL A 70 -15.74 9.61 6.78
CA VAL A 70 -16.97 9.03 6.24
C VAL A 70 -16.89 7.50 6.28
N ILE A 71 -17.66 6.90 7.18
CA ILE A 71 -17.78 5.43 7.30
C ILE A 71 -18.84 4.94 6.33
N SER A 72 -18.46 4.04 5.41
CA SER A 72 -19.37 3.45 4.43
C SER A 72 -20.03 2.16 4.92
N HIS A 73 -19.40 1.45 5.86
CA HIS A 73 -19.93 0.24 6.46
C HIS A 73 -19.50 0.13 7.92
N ASN A 74 -20.39 -0.33 8.80
CA ASN A 74 -20.12 -0.57 10.21
C ASN A 74 -20.89 -1.82 10.65
N VAL A 75 -20.17 -2.88 11.00
CA VAL A 75 -20.79 -4.15 11.38
C VAL A 75 -20.13 -4.73 12.63
N ALA A 76 -20.96 -5.20 13.57
CA ALA A 76 -20.48 -5.88 14.77
C ALA A 76 -19.96 -7.28 14.42
N ILE A 77 -18.84 -7.68 15.00
CA ILE A 77 -18.32 -9.03 14.85
C ILE A 77 -19.13 -9.99 15.74
N THR A 78 -19.55 -11.12 15.17
CA THR A 78 -20.31 -12.18 15.85
C THR A 78 -19.67 -13.55 15.58
N GLY A 79 -20.12 -14.60 16.26
CA GLY A 79 -19.60 -15.97 16.04
C GLY A 79 -18.31 -16.32 16.80
N LEU A 80 -17.89 -15.47 17.74
CA LEU A 80 -16.73 -15.68 18.62
C LEU A 80 -17.07 -16.60 19.81
N GLN A 81 -16.04 -17.04 20.55
CA GLN A 81 -16.23 -17.68 21.84
C GLN A 81 -16.92 -16.73 22.84
N LEU A 82 -17.48 -17.31 23.92
CA LEU A 82 -18.09 -16.50 24.97
C LEU A 82 -17.04 -15.60 25.64
N ASN A 83 -17.36 -14.30 25.77
CA ASN A 83 -16.47 -13.27 26.32
C ASN A 83 -15.16 -13.06 25.54
N GLU A 84 -15.16 -13.38 24.24
CA GLU A 84 -14.04 -13.12 23.36
C GLU A 84 -14.27 -11.88 22.50
N GLU A 85 -13.18 -11.18 22.18
CA GLU A 85 -13.14 -10.11 21.20
C GLU A 85 -11.99 -10.34 20.22
N ILE A 86 -12.07 -9.76 19.02
CA ILE A 86 -10.94 -9.73 18.10
C ILE A 86 -9.96 -8.65 18.54
N VAL A 87 -8.68 -8.99 18.63
CA VAL A 87 -7.61 -8.10 19.10
C VAL A 87 -6.76 -7.52 17.97
N SER A 88 -6.76 -8.14 16.78
CA SER A 88 -6.12 -7.61 15.58
C SER A 88 -6.66 -8.32 14.33
N ILE A 89 -6.56 -7.69 13.16
CA ILE A 89 -7.02 -8.22 11.87
C ILE A 89 -5.99 -7.98 10.77
N ASP A 90 -5.99 -8.84 9.76
CA ASP A 90 -5.40 -8.54 8.47
C ASP A 90 -6.07 -9.33 7.33
N ARG A 91 -6.00 -8.82 6.10
CA ARG A 91 -6.54 -9.45 4.90
C ARG A 91 -5.46 -10.29 4.21
N ARG A 92 -5.67 -11.60 4.14
CA ARG A 92 -4.77 -12.53 3.45
C ARG A 92 -4.72 -12.24 1.95
N PRO A 93 -3.56 -11.90 1.36
CA PRO A 93 -3.48 -11.60 -0.08
C PRO A 93 -3.89 -12.76 -0.99
N ALA A 94 -3.61 -13.99 -0.58
CA ALA A 94 -3.81 -15.20 -1.38
C ALA A 94 -5.30 -15.54 -1.64
N ASN A 95 -6.20 -15.21 -0.72
CA ASN A 95 -7.63 -15.52 -0.84
C ASN A 95 -8.56 -14.31 -0.63
N GLY A 96 -8.01 -13.20 -0.14
CA GLY A 96 -8.71 -11.95 0.08
C GLY A 96 -9.66 -11.91 1.28
N LEU A 97 -9.66 -12.94 2.13
CA LEU A 97 -10.45 -12.99 3.36
C LEU A 97 -9.79 -12.16 4.46
N ILE A 98 -10.60 -11.56 5.33
CA ILE A 98 -10.12 -10.96 6.57
C ILE A 98 -9.94 -12.07 7.59
N TYR A 99 -8.76 -12.14 8.18
CA TYR A 99 -8.49 -12.94 9.36
C TYR A 99 -8.42 -12.05 10.58
N GLY A 100 -8.79 -12.60 11.73
CA GLY A 100 -8.66 -11.93 13.01
C GLY A 100 -8.20 -12.87 14.11
N VAL A 101 -7.43 -12.35 15.05
CA VAL A 101 -7.03 -13.10 16.24
C VAL A 101 -7.97 -12.73 17.38
N GLY A 102 -8.55 -13.75 18.01
CA GLY A 102 -9.39 -13.60 19.19
C GLY A 102 -8.58 -13.55 20.48
N SER A 103 -9.09 -12.84 21.49
CA SER A 103 -8.47 -12.70 22.81
C SER A 103 -8.34 -14.02 23.58
N THR A 104 -8.98 -15.09 23.10
CA THR A 104 -8.86 -16.44 23.68
C THR A 104 -7.94 -17.39 22.89
N ASN A 105 -7.00 -16.83 22.11
CA ASN A 105 -5.98 -17.55 21.35
C ASN A 105 -6.51 -18.31 20.12
N HIS A 106 -7.56 -17.81 19.47
CA HIS A 106 -8.11 -18.43 18.27
C HIS A 106 -7.86 -17.56 17.03
N LEU A 107 -7.63 -18.21 15.90
CA LEU A 107 -7.68 -17.55 14.60
C LEU A 107 -9.11 -17.66 14.05
N TYR A 108 -9.59 -16.59 13.43
CA TYR A 108 -10.87 -16.51 12.76
C TYR A 108 -10.68 -16.04 11.32
N THR A 109 -11.54 -16.50 10.43
CA THR A 109 -11.92 -15.73 9.23
C THR A 109 -13.16 -14.91 9.57
N ILE A 110 -13.27 -13.70 9.03
CA ILE A 110 -14.36 -12.78 9.34
C ILE A 110 -14.95 -12.26 8.03
N ASP A 111 -16.25 -12.46 7.84
CA ASP A 111 -16.97 -11.87 6.71
C ASP A 111 -17.17 -10.37 6.94
N MET A 112 -16.59 -9.53 6.08
CA MET A 112 -16.56 -8.08 6.27
C MET A 112 -17.94 -7.40 6.13
N ILE A 113 -18.93 -8.09 5.56
CA ILE A 113 -20.27 -7.54 5.30
C ILE A 113 -21.23 -7.91 6.43
N SER A 114 -21.24 -9.16 6.86
CA SER A 114 -22.11 -9.66 7.93
C SER A 114 -21.47 -9.60 9.32
N GLY A 115 -20.15 -9.48 9.41
CA GLY A 115 -19.39 -9.56 10.66
C GLY A 115 -19.29 -10.97 11.24
N MET A 116 -19.73 -12.01 10.52
CA MET A 116 -19.70 -13.37 11.01
C MET A 116 -18.26 -13.92 11.02
N ALA A 117 -17.74 -14.22 12.21
CA ALA A 117 -16.46 -14.88 12.41
C ALA A 117 -16.61 -16.40 12.42
N SER A 118 -15.68 -17.11 11.78
CA SER A 118 -15.60 -18.57 11.74
C SER A 118 -14.21 -19.02 12.20
N PRO A 119 -14.09 -19.90 13.21
CA PRO A 119 -12.80 -20.32 13.74
C PRO A 119 -12.00 -21.10 12.70
N VAL A 120 -10.69 -20.90 12.72
CA VAL A 120 -9.72 -21.61 11.89
C VAL A 120 -8.86 -22.46 12.82
N GLY A 121 -9.09 -23.78 12.77
CA GLY A 121 -8.34 -24.72 13.61
C GLY A 121 -8.71 -24.67 15.09
N ASN A 122 -7.72 -25.00 15.93
CA ASN A 122 -7.83 -24.98 17.39
C ASN A 122 -7.20 -23.71 17.96
N ALA A 123 -7.35 -23.51 19.28
CA ALA A 123 -6.58 -22.50 20.00
C ALA A 123 -5.07 -22.68 19.79
N PHE A 124 -4.33 -21.57 19.78
CA PHE A 124 -2.89 -21.55 19.62
C PHE A 124 -2.20 -22.37 20.72
N ALA A 125 -1.24 -23.21 20.31
CA ALA A 125 -0.42 -23.98 21.24
C ALA A 125 0.52 -23.07 22.08
N VAL A 126 0.88 -21.91 21.53
CA VAL A 126 1.59 -20.84 22.23
C VAL A 126 0.60 -19.71 22.48
N ALA A 127 0.32 -19.42 23.75
CA ALA A 127 -0.65 -18.41 24.13
C ALA A 127 -0.17 -16.99 23.78
N LEU A 128 -1.13 -16.09 23.57
CA LEU A 128 -0.91 -14.66 23.48
C LEU A 128 -0.30 -14.15 24.79
N SER A 129 0.80 -13.41 24.66
CA SER A 129 1.47 -12.73 25.78
C SER A 129 1.46 -11.23 25.52
N GLY A 130 0.94 -10.45 26.46
CA GLY A 130 0.83 -9.00 26.37
C GLY A 130 -0.62 -8.52 26.36
N THR A 131 -0.80 -7.24 26.05
CA THR A 131 -2.10 -6.54 26.08
C THR A 131 -2.45 -5.90 24.75
N LYS A 132 -1.51 -5.90 23.80
CA LYS A 132 -1.63 -5.33 22.47
C LYS A 132 -0.96 -6.25 21.48
N PHE A 133 -1.62 -6.46 20.36
CA PHE A 133 -1.22 -7.42 19.35
C PHE A 133 -1.47 -6.79 18.00
N SER A 134 -0.56 -7.02 17.06
CA SER A 134 -0.78 -6.73 15.66
C SER A 134 -0.53 -7.99 14.87
N VAL A 135 -1.27 -8.21 13.78
CA VAL A 135 -1.10 -9.33 12.85
C VAL A 135 -1.00 -8.81 11.43
N ASP A 136 -0.18 -9.46 10.61
CA ASP A 136 -0.03 -9.11 9.20
C ASP A 136 0.45 -10.34 8.42
N PHE A 137 -0.11 -10.54 7.23
CA PHE A 137 0.25 -11.63 6.34
C PHE A 137 1.52 -11.30 5.60
N ASN A 138 2.51 -12.19 5.69
CA ASN A 138 3.62 -12.16 4.76
C ASN A 138 3.13 -12.66 3.37
N PRO A 139 3.11 -11.82 2.32
CA PRO A 139 2.59 -12.21 1.00
C PRO A 139 3.49 -13.19 0.21
N GLU A 140 4.76 -13.32 0.58
CA GLU A 140 5.75 -14.22 -0.03
C GLU A 140 5.64 -15.65 0.53
N TYR A 141 5.53 -15.78 1.86
CA TYR A 141 5.46 -17.08 2.54
C TYR A 141 4.04 -17.52 2.90
N ASP A 142 3.05 -16.64 2.72
CA ASP A 142 1.65 -16.88 3.06
C ASP A 142 1.50 -17.40 4.49
N ARG A 143 2.10 -16.66 5.43
CA ARG A 143 2.02 -16.91 6.87
C ARG A 143 1.59 -15.65 7.58
N LEU A 144 0.68 -15.81 8.54
CA LEU A 144 0.26 -14.71 9.40
C LEU A 144 1.29 -14.55 10.50
N ARG A 145 1.96 -13.40 10.59
CA ARG A 145 2.81 -13.10 11.73
C ARG A 145 1.96 -12.46 12.82
N LEU A 146 2.24 -12.77 14.08
CA LEU A 146 1.71 -12.10 15.27
C LEU A 146 2.86 -11.54 16.10
N VAL A 147 2.71 -10.31 16.56
CA VAL A 147 3.63 -9.69 17.52
C VAL A 147 2.84 -9.07 18.66
N SER A 148 3.52 -8.76 19.77
CA SER A 148 2.89 -8.06 20.89
C SER A 148 3.80 -7.02 21.54
N ASN A 149 3.18 -6.19 22.37
CA ASN A 149 3.87 -5.19 23.18
C ASN A 149 4.79 -5.76 24.27
N THR A 150 4.75 -7.08 24.51
CA THR A 150 5.72 -7.78 25.37
C THR A 150 6.73 -8.56 24.54
N SER A 151 7.04 -8.06 23.34
CA SER A 151 8.04 -8.61 22.42
C SER A 151 7.75 -10.02 21.90
N GLN A 152 6.51 -10.53 22.04
CA GLN A 152 6.13 -11.81 21.43
C GLN A 152 6.29 -11.70 19.92
N ASN A 153 6.76 -12.78 19.29
CA ASN A 153 6.91 -12.89 17.86
C ASN A 153 6.60 -14.32 17.46
N GLN A 154 5.57 -14.55 16.64
CA GLN A 154 5.22 -15.90 16.20
C GLN A 154 4.57 -15.90 14.83
N ARG A 155 4.67 -17.03 14.13
CA ARG A 155 3.98 -17.26 12.87
C ARG A 155 2.82 -18.22 13.09
N ILE A 156 1.75 -18.01 12.34
CA ILE A 156 0.55 -18.83 12.33
C ILE A 156 0.33 -19.31 10.89
N ASP A 157 0.04 -20.59 10.74
CA ASP A 157 -0.39 -21.18 9.49
C ASP A 157 -1.88 -20.87 9.27
N PRO A 158 -2.25 -20.10 8.23
CA PRO A 158 -3.61 -19.59 8.08
C PRO A 158 -4.63 -20.62 7.61
N ASP A 159 -4.19 -21.80 7.18
CA ASP A 159 -5.09 -22.87 6.73
C ASP A 159 -5.47 -23.80 7.88
N SER A 160 -4.54 -24.01 8.82
CA SER A 160 -4.72 -24.89 9.98
C SER A 160 -4.96 -24.15 11.30
N GLY A 161 -4.65 -22.86 11.39
CA GLY A 161 -4.67 -22.06 12.62
C GLY A 161 -3.55 -22.42 13.61
N ALA A 162 -2.62 -23.31 13.24
CA ALA A 162 -1.54 -23.74 14.10
C ALA A 162 -0.41 -22.71 14.16
N VAL A 163 0.21 -22.55 15.33
CA VAL A 163 1.48 -21.82 15.45
C VAL A 163 2.56 -22.61 14.71
N VAL A 164 3.34 -21.92 13.88
CA VAL A 164 4.48 -22.49 13.17
C VAL A 164 5.65 -22.60 14.14
N ASP A 165 6.16 -23.80 14.29
CA ASP A 165 7.26 -24.10 15.19
C ASP A 165 8.58 -23.47 14.74
N PHE A 166 9.27 -22.78 15.64
CA PHE A 166 10.54 -22.12 15.35
C PHE A 166 11.70 -23.10 15.27
N ASP A 167 11.74 -24.10 16.16
CA ASP A 167 12.79 -25.11 16.22
C ASP A 167 12.20 -26.52 16.32
N PRO A 168 11.98 -27.21 15.19
CA PRO A 168 11.43 -28.56 15.16
C PRO A 168 12.27 -29.61 15.90
N ALA A 169 13.51 -29.30 16.28
CA ALA A 169 14.35 -30.19 17.09
C ALA A 169 14.03 -30.10 18.59
N THR A 170 13.38 -29.04 19.04
CA THR A 170 12.96 -28.82 20.43
C THR A 170 11.55 -29.37 20.64
N LEU A 171 11.33 -30.08 21.76
CA LEU A 171 10.02 -30.70 22.04
C LEU A 171 8.94 -29.64 22.32
N GLY A 172 7.82 -29.73 21.60
CA GLY A 172 6.67 -28.84 21.73
C GLY A 172 6.55 -27.92 20.53
N VAL A 173 5.64 -26.95 20.57
CA VAL A 173 5.59 -25.84 19.60
C VAL A 173 6.17 -24.61 20.29
N GLN A 174 7.12 -23.93 19.65
CA GLN A 174 7.70 -22.69 20.17
C GLN A 174 7.37 -21.49 19.28
N SER A 175 7.32 -20.31 19.88
CA SER A 175 7.29 -19.04 19.14
C SER A 175 8.61 -18.80 18.43
N ASP A 176 8.61 -17.88 17.47
CA ASP A 176 9.84 -17.31 16.92
C ASP A 176 10.60 -16.54 18.02
N ALA A 177 11.84 -16.13 17.74
CA ALA A 177 12.64 -15.37 18.70
C ALA A 177 11.95 -14.04 19.06
N ASN A 178 11.92 -13.72 20.36
CA ASN A 178 11.34 -12.48 20.87
C ASN A 178 11.98 -11.25 20.22
N LEU A 179 11.19 -10.18 20.09
CA LEU A 179 11.64 -8.93 19.52
C LEU A 179 12.73 -8.28 20.38
N ALA A 180 13.81 -7.83 19.75
CA ALA A 180 14.90 -7.11 20.38
C ALA A 180 15.60 -6.17 19.39
N PHE A 181 15.96 -4.97 19.83
CA PHE A 181 16.79 -4.06 19.03
C PHE A 181 18.17 -4.67 18.76
N ALA A 182 18.64 -4.53 17.52
CA ALA A 182 19.93 -5.04 17.08
C ALA A 182 21.08 -4.46 17.90
N ALA A 183 22.18 -5.22 18.02
CA ALA A 183 23.42 -4.67 18.56
C ALA A 183 23.90 -3.50 17.70
N GLY A 184 24.16 -2.35 18.32
CA GLY A 184 24.56 -1.12 17.62
C GLY A 184 23.40 -0.26 17.11
N ASP A 185 22.15 -0.72 17.25
CA ASP A 185 20.97 0.14 17.09
C ASP A 185 20.96 1.23 18.18
N PRO A 186 20.46 2.45 17.90
CA PRO A 186 20.32 3.50 18.91
C PRO A 186 19.53 3.08 20.16
N ASN A 187 18.61 2.12 20.02
CA ASN A 187 17.75 1.62 21.08
C ASN A 187 18.19 0.26 21.64
N ALA A 188 19.39 -0.21 21.30
CA ALA A 188 19.93 -1.49 21.76
C ALA A 188 19.86 -1.63 23.30
N GLY A 189 19.32 -2.76 23.77
CA GLY A 189 19.13 -3.05 25.19
C GLY A 189 17.83 -2.52 25.79
N SER A 190 17.08 -1.69 25.07
CA SER A 190 15.70 -1.33 25.43
C SER A 190 14.75 -2.47 25.09
N ALA A 191 13.70 -2.64 25.88
CA ALA A 191 12.64 -3.60 25.59
C ALA A 191 11.70 -3.01 24.52
N PRO A 192 11.54 -3.66 23.35
CA PRO A 192 10.63 -3.17 22.32
C PRO A 192 9.17 -3.24 22.75
N HIS A 193 8.43 -2.18 22.44
CA HIS A 193 7.00 -2.05 22.69
C HIS A 193 6.23 -1.96 21.36
N ILE A 194 6.31 -3.03 20.57
CA ILE A 194 5.70 -3.09 19.24
C ILE A 194 4.19 -3.30 19.35
N VAL A 195 3.42 -2.40 18.72
CA VAL A 195 1.96 -2.42 18.75
C VAL A 195 1.31 -2.49 17.37
N ALA A 196 2.06 -2.20 16.31
CA ALA A 196 1.61 -2.24 14.94
C ALA A 196 2.70 -2.77 14.02
N LYS A 197 2.31 -3.39 12.90
CA LYS A 197 3.24 -3.81 11.86
C LYS A 197 2.57 -3.94 10.50
N ALA A 198 3.37 -4.04 9.44
CA ALA A 198 2.91 -4.44 8.12
C ALA A 198 4.07 -4.96 7.26
N TYR A 199 3.77 -5.91 6.38
CA TYR A 199 4.62 -6.27 5.25
C TYR A 199 4.33 -5.36 4.05
N ASN A 200 5.38 -4.92 3.35
CA ASN A 200 5.22 -4.31 2.04
C ASN A 200 4.88 -5.35 0.95
N ASN A 201 4.67 -4.88 -0.28
CA ASN A 201 4.32 -5.71 -1.43
C ASN A 201 3.09 -6.59 -1.16
N ASN A 202 2.05 -6.00 -0.56
CA ASN A 202 0.86 -6.70 -0.08
C ASN A 202 -0.07 -7.21 -1.20
N PHE A 203 0.44 -8.09 -2.05
CA PHE A 203 -0.24 -8.74 -3.16
C PHE A 203 0.15 -10.22 -3.24
N SER A 204 -0.76 -11.05 -3.76
CA SER A 204 -0.53 -12.50 -3.88
C SER A 204 0.65 -12.80 -4.80
N GLY A 205 1.58 -13.63 -4.31
CA GLY A 205 2.75 -14.05 -5.09
C GLY A 205 3.85 -13.00 -5.17
N ALA A 206 4.00 -12.16 -4.14
CA ALA A 206 5.16 -11.29 -4.01
C ALA A 206 6.44 -12.15 -3.90
N ASP A 207 7.48 -11.77 -4.65
CA ASP A 207 8.76 -12.49 -4.64
C ASP A 207 9.67 -12.07 -3.46
N GLU A 208 9.44 -10.88 -2.91
CA GLU A 208 10.21 -10.33 -1.79
C GLU A 208 9.32 -9.46 -0.91
N THR A 209 9.54 -9.56 0.40
CA THR A 209 8.80 -8.81 1.41
C THR A 209 9.73 -8.19 2.44
N THR A 210 9.32 -7.07 3.02
CA THR A 210 10.01 -6.36 4.10
C THR A 210 8.99 -5.98 5.15
N MET A 211 9.33 -6.26 6.40
CA MET A 211 8.46 -6.00 7.55
C MET A 211 8.85 -4.71 8.25
N TYR A 212 7.83 -3.93 8.59
CA TYR A 212 7.94 -2.69 9.33
C TYR A 212 7.09 -2.77 10.58
N ASP A 213 7.59 -2.25 11.68
CA ASP A 213 6.89 -2.20 12.96
C ASP A 213 6.87 -0.77 13.52
N ILE A 214 5.89 -0.48 14.38
CA ILE A 214 5.83 0.74 15.19
C ILE A 214 6.03 0.38 16.65
N ASP A 215 7.02 1.02 17.27
CA ASP A 215 7.20 1.06 18.72
C ASP A 215 6.48 2.29 19.29
N SER A 216 5.46 2.09 20.11
CA SER A 216 4.64 3.19 20.66
C SER A 216 5.22 3.85 21.90
N VAL A 217 6.31 3.33 22.48
CA VAL A 217 6.99 3.99 23.61
C VAL A 217 8.07 4.93 23.10
N LEU A 218 8.72 4.54 21.99
CA LEU A 218 9.79 5.31 21.38
C LEU A 218 9.31 6.21 20.22
N ASP A 219 8.05 6.06 19.78
CA ASP A 219 7.47 6.78 18.64
C ASP A 219 8.32 6.66 17.38
N ILE A 220 8.74 5.44 17.05
CA ILE A 220 9.60 5.14 15.91
C ILE A 220 9.00 4.10 14.98
N LEU A 221 9.36 4.21 13.71
CA LEU A 221 9.27 3.12 12.75
C LEU A 221 10.58 2.32 12.77
N VAL A 222 10.48 1.00 12.75
CA VAL A 222 11.61 0.07 12.71
C VAL A 222 11.41 -0.97 11.62
N PHE A 223 12.49 -1.57 11.13
CA PHE A 223 12.45 -2.83 10.39
C PHE A 223 12.44 -4.02 11.35
N GLN A 224 11.70 -5.08 11.03
CA GLN A 224 11.82 -6.38 11.68
C GLN A 224 12.52 -7.38 10.73
N GLY A 225 13.58 -8.03 11.24
CA GLY A 225 14.39 -9.00 10.50
C GLY A 225 15.68 -8.44 9.90
N GLY A 226 15.98 -7.15 10.13
CA GLY A 226 17.16 -6.44 9.63
C GLY A 226 16.81 -5.28 8.68
N HIS A 227 17.76 -4.40 8.37
CA HIS A 227 17.55 -3.28 7.44
C HIS A 227 18.05 -3.62 6.02
N PRO A 228 17.23 -3.47 4.97
CA PRO A 228 17.64 -3.74 3.60
C PRO A 228 18.85 -2.88 3.20
N GLY A 229 20.00 -3.52 2.94
CA GLY A 229 21.22 -2.81 2.50
C GLY A 229 22.03 -2.10 3.59
N SER A 230 21.71 -2.24 4.88
CA SER A 230 22.44 -1.58 5.99
C SER A 230 23.80 -2.20 6.30
N GLY A 231 24.04 -3.45 5.91
CA GLY A 231 25.17 -4.23 6.40
C GLY A 231 25.13 -4.54 7.91
N ILE A 232 24.09 -4.08 8.64
CA ILE A 232 23.78 -4.52 9.99
C ILE A 232 23.13 -5.90 9.85
N GLY A 233 23.99 -6.90 9.78
CA GLY A 233 23.58 -8.30 9.70
C GLY A 233 22.90 -8.71 11.00
N THR A 234 21.86 -9.53 10.87
CA THR A 234 21.50 -10.50 11.90
C THR A 234 22.75 -11.35 12.23
N PRO A 235 22.91 -11.83 13.48
CA PRO A 235 23.93 -12.84 13.77
C PRO A 235 23.80 -14.01 12.78
N GLY A 236 24.82 -14.23 11.95
CA GLY A 236 24.81 -15.27 10.91
C GLY A 236 24.73 -14.79 9.45
N GLY A 237 24.66 -13.47 9.19
CA GLY A 237 24.74 -12.92 7.82
C GLY A 237 23.53 -13.26 6.94
N SER A 238 22.40 -13.58 7.56
CA SER A 238 21.15 -13.93 6.86
C SER A 238 20.47 -12.66 6.32
N PRO A 239 19.82 -12.72 5.14
CA PRO A 239 18.92 -11.67 4.65
C PRO A 239 17.80 -11.37 5.67
N LEU A 240 16.99 -10.35 5.38
CA LEU A 240 15.83 -9.92 6.16
C LEU A 240 15.04 -11.14 6.70
N ASN A 241 15.16 -11.45 7.99
CA ASN A 241 14.51 -12.61 8.60
C ASN A 241 13.75 -12.22 9.87
N PRO A 242 12.46 -11.89 9.74
CA PRO A 242 11.62 -11.50 10.87
C PRO A 242 11.49 -12.56 11.96
N ASN A 243 11.77 -13.85 11.65
CA ASN A 243 11.71 -14.93 12.63
C ASN A 243 12.79 -14.79 13.72
N LEU A 244 13.85 -14.03 13.47
CA LEU A 244 14.92 -13.78 14.45
C LEU A 244 14.58 -12.64 15.43
N GLY A 245 13.47 -11.93 15.21
CA GLY A 245 12.99 -10.86 16.11
C GLY A 245 13.90 -9.62 16.18
N VAL A 246 14.90 -9.51 15.30
CA VAL A 246 15.84 -8.39 15.34
C VAL A 246 15.20 -7.14 14.76
N LEU A 247 15.18 -6.05 15.54
CA LEU A 247 14.67 -4.74 15.14
C LEU A 247 15.80 -3.78 14.77
N THR A 248 15.58 -2.93 13.77
CA THR A 248 16.49 -1.83 13.39
C THR A 248 15.72 -0.55 13.15
N THR A 249 16.10 0.52 13.85
CA THR A 249 15.44 1.82 13.83
C THR A 249 15.56 2.49 12.46
N ILE A 250 14.43 2.95 11.92
CA ILE A 250 14.37 3.75 10.68
C ILE A 250 14.39 5.23 11.05
N GLY A 251 13.47 5.66 11.90
CA GLY A 251 13.34 7.04 12.32
C GLY A 251 12.07 7.29 13.12
N ALA A 252 11.97 8.50 13.67
CA ALA A 252 10.82 8.91 14.46
C ALA A 252 9.57 9.10 13.59
N LEU A 253 8.41 8.78 14.15
CA LEU A 253 7.11 9.04 13.54
C LEU A 253 6.82 10.54 13.42
N GLY A 254 7.36 11.35 14.33
CA GLY A 254 6.99 12.75 14.48
C GLY A 254 5.60 12.96 15.09
N PHE A 255 4.97 11.88 15.56
CA PHE A 255 3.70 11.83 16.29
C PHE A 255 3.90 10.98 17.54
N ASP A 256 3.33 11.44 18.67
CA ASP A 256 3.21 10.64 19.89
C ASP A 256 1.98 9.74 19.77
N THR A 257 2.17 8.42 19.88
CA THR A 257 1.08 7.45 19.83
C THR A 257 0.99 6.64 21.11
N SER A 258 -0.25 6.38 21.54
CA SER A 258 -0.54 5.35 22.52
C SER A 258 -0.37 3.95 21.91
N GLU A 259 -0.62 2.92 22.73
CA GLU A 259 -0.62 1.55 22.26
C GLU A 259 -1.78 1.20 21.30
N LEU A 260 -2.73 2.11 21.06
CA LEU A 260 -3.78 1.96 20.05
C LEU A 260 -3.29 2.54 18.73
N ALA A 261 -2.42 1.77 18.08
CA ALA A 261 -1.87 2.07 16.77
C ALA A 261 -1.91 0.84 15.87
N GLU A 262 -2.03 1.06 14.57
CA GLU A 262 -1.96 0.01 13.55
C GLU A 262 -1.30 0.53 12.28
N LEU A 263 -0.70 -0.37 11.50
CA LEU A 263 0.00 -0.07 10.26
C LEU A 263 -0.55 -0.99 9.17
N GLU A 264 -0.73 -0.45 7.97
CA GLU A 264 -1.14 -1.18 6.78
C GLU A 264 -0.32 -0.67 5.60
N ILE A 265 0.37 -1.57 4.90
CA ILE A 265 1.06 -1.23 3.66
C ILE A 265 0.30 -1.88 2.50
N THR A 266 -0.30 -1.05 1.66
CA THR A 266 -1.08 -1.52 0.52
C THR A 266 -0.23 -2.24 -0.54
N ALA A 267 -0.88 -2.96 -1.45
CA ALA A 267 -0.23 -3.58 -2.62
C ALA A 267 0.65 -2.62 -3.46
N ASN A 268 0.36 -1.31 -3.44
CA ASN A 268 1.14 -0.28 -4.14
C ASN A 268 2.22 0.37 -3.26
N ASN A 269 2.52 -0.21 -2.10
CA ASN A 269 3.50 0.27 -1.11
C ASN A 269 3.19 1.66 -0.55
N VAL A 270 1.92 2.06 -0.52
CA VAL A 270 1.46 3.19 0.30
C VAL A 270 1.24 2.68 1.72
N ALA A 271 1.95 3.25 2.68
CA ALA A 271 1.82 2.94 4.09
C ALA A 271 0.82 3.89 4.75
N PHE A 272 -0.26 3.34 5.28
CA PHE A 272 -1.20 4.02 6.16
C PHE A 272 -0.98 3.54 7.57
N ALA A 273 -1.12 4.43 8.54
CA ALA A 273 -1.21 4.04 9.93
C ALA A 273 -2.43 4.69 10.58
N VAL A 274 -2.96 4.02 11.58
CA VAL A 274 -3.92 4.58 12.51
C VAL A 274 -3.15 4.88 13.78
N LEU A 275 -3.08 6.14 14.20
CA LEU A 275 -2.38 6.54 15.42
C LEU A 275 -3.38 7.18 16.38
N THR A 276 -3.27 6.84 17.66
CA THR A 276 -4.14 7.40 18.71
C THR A 276 -3.25 8.07 19.75
N ALA A 277 -3.21 9.41 19.76
CA ALA A 277 -2.41 10.14 20.75
C ALA A 277 -2.81 9.78 22.20
N PRO A 278 -1.87 9.80 23.17
CA PRO A 278 -2.19 9.52 24.57
C PRO A 278 -3.33 10.41 25.11
N GLY A 279 -4.37 9.77 25.66
CA GLY A 279 -5.56 10.44 26.19
C GLY A 279 -6.57 10.89 25.13
N SER A 280 -6.31 10.68 23.84
CA SER A 280 -7.30 10.88 22.78
C SER A 280 -8.43 9.85 22.88
N LEU A 281 -9.63 10.26 22.46
CA LEU A 281 -10.80 9.38 22.33
C LEU A 281 -11.04 8.92 20.89
N PHE A 282 -10.15 9.30 19.98
CA PHE A 282 -10.24 8.98 18.57
C PHE A 282 -8.87 8.79 17.93
N SER A 283 -8.85 7.97 16.89
CA SER A 283 -7.66 7.73 16.08
C SER A 283 -7.65 8.61 14.83
N ASP A 284 -6.45 9.03 14.46
CA ASP A 284 -6.17 9.71 13.20
C ASP A 284 -5.59 8.73 12.18
N LEU A 285 -6.08 8.81 10.95
CA LEU A 285 -5.43 8.17 9.82
C LEU A 285 -4.25 9.05 9.37
N VAL A 286 -3.09 8.43 9.20
CA VAL A 286 -1.87 9.08 8.71
C VAL A 286 -1.27 8.27 7.55
N THR A 287 -0.45 8.89 6.71
CA THR A 287 0.54 8.17 5.89
C THR A 287 1.86 8.08 6.64
N ILE A 288 2.65 7.04 6.35
CA ILE A 288 4.02 6.88 6.86
C ILE A 288 5.00 6.88 5.67
N ASP A 289 6.04 7.69 5.74
CA ASP A 289 7.18 7.56 4.84
C ASP A 289 8.08 6.40 5.31
N LEU A 290 8.07 5.27 4.60
CA LEU A 290 8.80 4.07 4.98
C LEU A 290 10.33 4.22 4.98
N ALA A 291 10.88 5.27 4.38
CA ALA A 291 12.33 5.52 4.35
C ALA A 291 12.81 6.31 5.56
N SER A 292 11.98 7.20 6.10
CA SER A 292 12.34 8.12 7.18
C SER A 292 11.56 7.89 8.48
N GLY A 293 10.46 7.14 8.43
CA GLY A 293 9.54 6.94 9.55
C GLY A 293 8.50 8.04 9.72
N ASN A 294 8.65 9.20 9.08
CA ASN A 294 7.78 10.35 9.34
C ASN A 294 6.32 10.09 8.95
N ALA A 295 5.42 10.38 9.88
CA ALA A 295 3.98 10.34 9.67
C ALA A 295 3.45 11.68 9.16
N THR A 296 2.42 11.65 8.33
CA THR A 296 1.67 12.83 7.89
C THR A 296 0.18 12.60 8.06
N SER A 297 -0.49 13.47 8.81
CA SER A 297 -1.93 13.32 9.09
C SER A 297 -2.78 13.48 7.83
N ILE A 298 -3.74 12.58 7.67
CA ILE A 298 -4.83 12.68 6.70
C ILE A 298 -6.09 13.21 7.40
N GLY A 299 -6.43 12.65 8.56
CA GLY A 299 -7.53 13.13 9.41
C GLY A 299 -8.21 12.05 10.25
N ALA A 300 -9.11 12.48 11.12
CA ALA A 300 -9.81 11.62 12.07
C ALA A 300 -10.73 10.59 11.39
N ILE A 301 -10.76 9.38 11.95
CA ILE A 301 -11.58 8.27 11.43
C ILE A 301 -12.99 8.34 11.99
N GLY A 302 -13.98 8.28 11.09
CA GLY A 302 -15.40 8.12 11.43
C GLY A 302 -15.98 9.14 12.41
N GLY A 303 -15.43 10.36 12.45
CA GLY A 303 -15.87 11.43 13.34
C GLY A 303 -15.54 11.19 14.82
N GLY A 304 -14.62 10.28 15.15
CA GLY A 304 -14.15 10.09 16.53
C GLY A 304 -14.01 8.63 16.99
N GLN A 305 -13.79 7.67 16.10
CA GLN A 305 -13.64 6.27 16.48
C GLN A 305 -12.20 5.96 16.90
N THR A 306 -12.03 5.01 17.84
CA THR A 306 -10.71 4.46 18.18
C THR A 306 -10.56 3.07 17.58
N LEU A 307 -9.45 2.84 16.86
CA LEU A 307 -9.16 1.56 16.20
C LEU A 307 -8.03 0.79 16.89
N ARG A 308 -8.04 -0.54 16.69
CA ARG A 308 -7.05 -1.54 17.12
C ARG A 308 -6.82 -2.63 16.08
N GLY A 309 -7.11 -2.32 14.82
CA GLY A 309 -6.82 -3.15 13.65
C GLY A 309 -7.02 -2.30 12.40
N LEU A 310 -6.19 -2.49 11.39
CA LEU A 310 -6.30 -1.85 10.09
C LEU A 310 -5.86 -2.85 9.02
N THR A 311 -6.61 -2.95 7.92
CA THR A 311 -6.15 -3.66 6.73
C THR A 311 -6.68 -2.98 5.47
N SER A 312 -6.03 -3.18 4.32
CA SER A 312 -6.51 -2.64 3.05
C SER A 312 -7.23 -3.69 2.20
N LEU A 313 -8.26 -3.24 1.50
CA LEU A 313 -8.82 -4.03 0.42
C LEU A 313 -7.97 -3.77 -0.82
N ALA A 314 -7.56 -4.85 -1.49
CA ALA A 314 -6.85 -4.73 -2.76
C ALA A 314 -7.62 -3.78 -3.69
N THR A 315 -6.93 -2.80 -4.27
CA THR A 315 -7.51 -1.98 -5.33
C THR A 315 -7.88 -2.93 -6.45
N VAL A 316 -9.18 -3.14 -6.68
CA VAL A 316 -9.64 -3.80 -7.89
C VAL A 316 -9.01 -3.00 -9.03
N PRO A 317 -8.11 -3.58 -9.85
CA PRO A 317 -7.67 -2.88 -11.04
C PRO A 317 -8.94 -2.60 -11.80
N GLU A 318 -9.27 -1.30 -12.01
CA GLU A 318 -10.37 -0.91 -12.87
C GLU A 318 -10.24 -1.79 -14.10
N PRO A 319 -11.18 -2.73 -14.32
CA PRO A 319 -10.96 -3.70 -15.36
C PRO A 319 -10.83 -2.87 -16.63
N SER A 320 -9.82 -3.22 -17.43
CA SER A 320 -9.49 -2.58 -18.70
C SER A 320 -10.69 -2.44 -19.65
N THR A 321 -11.87 -2.93 -19.27
CA THR A 321 -13.21 -2.57 -19.73
C THR A 321 -13.42 -1.09 -20.05
N LEU A 322 -12.91 -0.12 -19.29
CA LEU A 322 -13.03 1.30 -19.70
C LEU A 322 -12.17 1.63 -20.94
N ALA A 323 -10.97 1.06 -21.03
CA ALA A 323 -10.13 1.17 -22.24
C ALA A 323 -10.70 0.37 -23.42
N LEU A 324 -11.33 -0.79 -23.17
CA LEU A 324 -12.04 -1.60 -24.16
C LEU A 324 -13.36 -0.97 -24.62
N LEU A 325 -14.07 -0.23 -23.75
CA LEU A 325 -15.22 0.60 -24.12
C LEU A 325 -14.78 1.77 -25.01
N GLY A 326 -13.65 2.41 -24.70
CA GLY A 326 -13.04 3.44 -25.55
C GLY A 326 -12.68 2.91 -26.94
N LEU A 327 -11.98 1.77 -27.03
CA LEU A 327 -11.61 1.15 -28.30
C LEU A 327 -12.83 0.59 -29.07
N GLY A 328 -13.83 0.07 -28.38
CA GLY A 328 -15.08 -0.42 -28.97
C GLY A 328 -15.92 0.69 -29.62
N VAL A 329 -16.01 1.86 -28.98
CA VAL A 329 -16.71 3.04 -29.51
C VAL A 329 -15.96 3.66 -30.69
N PHE A 330 -14.62 3.76 -30.64
CA PHE A 330 -13.82 4.23 -31.77
C PHE A 330 -13.85 3.26 -32.98
N GLY A 331 -13.85 1.95 -32.73
CA GLY A 331 -13.97 0.92 -33.77
C GLY A 331 -15.32 0.96 -34.51
N PHE A 332 -16.42 1.17 -33.79
CA PHE A 332 -17.75 1.31 -34.39
C PHE A 332 -17.93 2.63 -35.17
N ALA A 333 -17.33 3.73 -34.71
CA ALA A 333 -17.37 5.02 -35.40
C ALA A 333 -16.60 5.00 -36.73
N MET A 334 -15.45 4.32 -36.79
CA MET A 334 -14.68 4.16 -38.03
C MET A 334 -15.36 3.19 -39.03
N ARG A 335 -16.07 2.16 -38.55
CA ARG A 335 -16.77 1.21 -39.43
C ARG A 335 -18.00 1.84 -40.11
N ARG A 336 -18.71 2.77 -39.45
CA ARG A 336 -19.83 3.51 -40.07
C ARG A 336 -19.39 4.50 -41.16
N ARG A 337 -18.19 5.08 -41.06
CA ARG A 337 -17.67 6.01 -42.09
C ARG A 337 -17.22 5.31 -43.39
N ARG A 338 -16.90 4.01 -43.36
CA ARG A 338 -16.51 3.24 -44.57
C ARG A 338 -17.70 2.69 -45.38
N ILE A 339 -18.86 2.51 -44.75
CA ILE A 339 -20.04 1.94 -45.44
C ILE A 339 -20.83 3.05 -46.18
N LEU A 340 -20.78 4.30 -45.71
CA LEU A 340 -21.45 5.41 -46.38
C LEU A 340 -20.72 5.93 -47.63
N SER A 341 -19.41 5.71 -47.74
CA SER A 341 -18.61 6.13 -48.91
C SER A 341 -18.69 5.16 -50.11
N HIS A 342 -19.29 3.98 -49.96
CA HIS A 342 -19.48 3.01 -51.06
C HIS A 342 -20.88 3.04 -51.69
N ILE A 343 -21.83 3.84 -51.19
CA ILE A 343 -23.22 3.90 -51.71
C ILE A 343 -23.45 5.08 -52.68
N VAL A 344 -22.47 5.97 -52.89
CA VAL A 344 -22.68 7.19 -53.74
C VAL A 344 -22.00 7.11 -55.13
N ILE A 345 -21.33 6.00 -55.49
CA ILE A 345 -20.74 5.85 -56.84
C ILE A 345 -21.39 4.66 -57.55
N ASN A 346 -22.66 4.81 -57.97
CA ASN A 346 -23.25 4.06 -59.09
C ASN A 346 -24.67 4.56 -59.42
N ALA A 347 -24.80 5.86 -59.65
CA ALA A 347 -26.01 6.43 -60.25
C ALA A 347 -25.63 7.57 -61.18
N PHE A 348 -24.91 7.28 -62.27
CA PHE A 348 -24.88 8.07 -63.51
C PHE A 348 -24.10 7.29 -64.58
N ARG A 349 -24.82 6.44 -65.33
CA ARG A 349 -24.67 6.21 -66.78
C ARG A 349 -25.83 5.38 -67.28
#